data_AF-A0A815XWU2-F1
#
_entry.id   AF-A0A815XWU2-F1
#
_cell.length_a   1.000
_cell.length_b   1.000
_cell.length_c   1.000
_cell.angle_alpha   90.00
_cell.angle_beta   90.00
_cell.angle_gamma   90.00
#
_symmetry.space_group_name_H-M   'P 1'
#
loop_
_entity.id
_entity.type
_entity.pdbx_description
1 polymer ?
#
loop_
_entity_poly.entity_id
_entity_poly.type
_entity_poly.pdbx_seq_one_letter_code
_entity_poly.pdbx_strand_id
1 'polypeptide(L)'
;MVRHLRSCPLKTTDSDLSCQQAKINQYYKSTTNELTVVPKPIKDAVTTTITEFVAQDGQAFQLVNIFGFINLAEQLFNSGKLISSSPNIHIANILTDPTTVIASILDNKLLAIYLRIGKDLLTGLCEFLLLFDTVLDRLSDNERPILHRVLLFKQFLINKCEINDDEKEDSKHLNKRLVETWELSNEHLIATLVYPNLKYFHMCPHERTYNSFVKRRNVLIRDTSTATQTSSCSSLLSTTRLSSTKNLLVQIYDKSSTNKEKSVIEQEIEDYLKSKSSLYDEKNDEYSCVLEGIFQV
;
A
#
# COMPACT_ATOMS: atom_id res chain seq x y z
N MET A 1 -21.17 -24.40 62.71
CA MET A 1 -20.11 -25.44 62.77
C MET A 1 -18.78 -24.71 62.89
N VAL A 2 -18.23 -24.70 64.11
CA VAL A 2 -17.03 -23.96 64.53
C VAL A 2 -15.89 -24.97 64.65
N ARG A 3 -14.64 -24.56 64.29
CA ARG A 3 -13.30 -25.17 64.57
C ARG A 3 -12.47 -25.30 63.27
N HIS A 4 -11.18 -24.96 63.14
CA HIS A 4 -10.11 -24.58 64.05
C HIS A 4 -9.10 -23.70 63.27
N LEU A 5 -8.80 -22.48 63.75
CA LEU A 5 -7.57 -21.76 63.42
C LEU A 5 -6.46 -22.31 64.34
N ARG A 6 -5.42 -22.91 63.76
CA ARG A 6 -4.23 -23.34 64.50
C ARG A 6 -3.31 -22.14 64.70
N SER A 7 -3.35 -21.57 65.89
CA SER A 7 -2.33 -20.64 66.41
C SER A 7 -1.11 -21.45 66.86
N CYS A 8 0.06 -21.21 66.27
CA CYS A 8 1.33 -21.67 66.82
C CYS A 8 1.77 -20.76 67.98
N PRO A 9 2.26 -21.31 69.10
CA PRO A 9 2.76 -20.52 70.22
C PRO A 9 4.17 -19.99 69.91
N LEU A 10 4.33 -18.67 69.93
CA LEU A 10 5.62 -18.00 69.99
C LEU A 10 6.23 -18.25 71.38
N LYS A 11 7.29 -19.06 71.42
CA LYS A 11 8.20 -19.10 72.57
C LYS A 11 9.14 -17.90 72.47
N THR A 12 8.95 -16.92 73.35
CA THR A 12 9.94 -15.91 73.67
C THR A 12 10.98 -16.56 74.59
N THR A 13 12.15 -16.87 74.05
CA THR A 13 13.36 -17.12 74.83
C THR A 13 14.24 -15.89 74.71
N ASP A 14 14.23 -15.10 75.78
CA ASP A 14 15.31 -14.18 76.11
C ASP A 14 16.58 -15.01 76.33
N SER A 15 17.58 -14.82 75.48
CA SER A 15 18.96 -15.09 75.88
C SER A 15 19.89 -14.14 75.14
N ASP A 16 20.43 -13.22 75.93
CA ASP A 16 21.61 -12.42 75.67
C ASP A 16 22.67 -13.22 74.93
N LEU A 17 22.79 -12.99 73.63
CA LEU A 17 23.96 -13.39 72.86
C LEU A 17 24.39 -12.19 72.02
N SER A 18 25.60 -11.76 72.34
CA SER A 18 26.30 -10.62 71.78
C SER A 18 26.18 -10.56 70.26
N CYS A 19 25.75 -9.40 69.78
CA CYS A 19 25.71 -9.04 68.37
C CYS A 19 27.13 -9.01 67.79
N GLN A 20 27.69 -10.17 67.43
CA GLN A 20 28.57 -10.26 66.27
C GLN A 20 27.70 -10.55 65.07
N GLN A 21 27.17 -9.49 64.49
CA GLN A 21 26.61 -9.50 63.16
C GLN A 21 27.74 -9.92 62.22
N ALA A 22 27.82 -11.22 61.91
CA ALA A 22 28.67 -11.69 60.84
C ALA A 22 28.31 -10.88 59.60
N LYS A 23 29.28 -10.13 59.08
CA LYS A 23 29.16 -9.37 57.84
C LYS A 23 28.78 -10.34 56.71
N ILE A 24 27.49 -10.57 56.52
CA ILE A 24 26.92 -11.13 55.28
C ILE A 24 26.89 -9.97 54.27
N ASN A 25 28.07 -9.46 53.93
CA ASN A 25 28.27 -8.48 52.89
C ASN A 25 29.31 -9.04 51.94
N GLN A 26 28.98 -10.08 51.16
CA GLN A 26 29.79 -10.45 49.98
C GLN A 26 29.22 -11.50 49.01
N TYR A 27 27.92 -11.83 49.02
CA TYR A 27 27.37 -12.80 48.04
C TYR A 27 26.67 -12.20 46.83
N TYR A 28 26.53 -10.87 46.75
CA TYR A 28 26.25 -10.19 45.50
C TYR A 28 27.48 -9.41 45.06
N LYS A 29 28.48 -10.12 44.52
CA LYS A 29 29.30 -9.52 43.48
C LYS A 29 28.37 -9.30 42.29
N SER A 30 27.74 -8.12 42.24
CA SER A 30 27.17 -7.62 41.00
C SER A 30 28.26 -7.74 39.95
N THR A 31 28.13 -8.75 39.09
CA THR A 31 28.97 -8.87 37.91
C THR A 31 28.46 -7.76 37.01
N THR A 32 28.95 -6.54 37.24
CA THR A 32 28.87 -5.48 36.25
C THR A 32 29.61 -6.04 35.06
N ASN A 33 28.85 -6.62 34.13
CA ASN A 33 29.33 -7.01 32.82
C ASN A 33 29.76 -5.71 32.16
N GLU A 34 30.98 -5.27 32.45
CA GLU A 34 31.60 -4.16 31.76
C GLU A 34 31.62 -4.56 30.29
N LEU A 35 30.75 -3.91 29.52
CA LEU A 35 30.74 -4.06 28.07
C LEU A 35 32.14 -3.71 27.61
N THR A 36 32.82 -4.70 27.05
CA THR A 36 34.17 -4.52 26.54
C THR A 36 34.15 -3.43 25.49
N VAL A 37 34.92 -2.37 25.72
CA VAL A 37 35.04 -1.26 24.78
C VAL A 37 35.69 -1.80 23.52
N VAL A 38 34.95 -1.84 22.42
CA VAL A 38 35.46 -2.31 21.13
C VAL A 38 36.50 -1.32 20.61
N PRO A 39 37.73 -1.76 20.27
CA PRO A 39 38.74 -0.91 19.68
C PRO A 39 38.25 -0.17 18.43
N LYS A 40 38.58 1.12 18.32
CA LYS A 40 38.18 1.97 17.18
C LYS A 40 38.47 1.36 15.80
N PRO A 41 39.66 0.77 15.54
CA PRO A 41 39.95 0.17 14.23
C PRO A 41 38.98 -0.95 13.84
N ILE A 42 38.53 -1.74 14.82
CA ILE A 42 37.55 -2.81 14.58
C ILE A 42 36.19 -2.21 14.24
N LYS A 43 35.78 -1.17 14.98
CA LYS A 43 34.52 -0.46 14.72
C LYS A 43 34.51 0.15 13.31
N ASP A 44 35.59 0.82 12.92
CA ASP A 44 35.73 1.46 11.61
C ASP A 44 35.69 0.41 10.47
N ALA A 45 36.36 -0.74 10.66
CA ALA A 45 36.31 -1.85 9.71
C ALA A 45 34.88 -2.41 9.55
N VAL A 46 34.18 -2.69 10.65
CA VAL A 46 32.79 -3.19 10.62
C VAL A 46 31.86 -2.18 9.94
N THR A 47 32.00 -0.89 10.25
CA THR A 47 31.21 0.16 9.59
C THR A 47 31.46 0.21 8.09
N THR A 48 32.72 0.07 7.66
CA THR A 48 33.09 0.03 6.24
C THR A 48 32.46 -1.17 5.53
N THR A 49 32.60 -2.38 6.09
CA THR A 49 32.04 -3.61 5.50
C THR A 49 30.51 -3.55 5.42
N ILE A 50 29.83 -3.02 6.44
CA ILE A 50 28.37 -2.84 6.41
C ILE A 50 27.97 -1.86 5.31
N THR A 51 28.72 -0.77 5.14
CA THR A 51 28.44 0.24 4.10
C THR A 51 28.58 -0.38 2.71
N GLU A 52 29.64 -1.17 2.49
CA GLU A 52 29.85 -1.89 1.24
C GLU A 52 28.75 -2.92 0.96
N PHE A 53 28.36 -3.71 1.96
CA PHE A 53 27.25 -4.66 1.85
C PHE A 53 25.95 -3.97 1.42
N VAL A 54 25.60 -2.86 2.07
CA VAL A 54 24.39 -2.10 1.73
C VAL A 54 24.45 -1.53 0.30
N ALA A 55 25.61 -1.00 -0.11
CA ALA A 55 25.80 -0.41 -1.42
C ALA A 55 25.81 -1.46 -2.56
N GLN A 56 26.44 -2.61 -2.35
CA GLN A 56 26.58 -3.66 -3.36
C GLN A 56 25.26 -4.42 -3.57
N ASP A 57 24.55 -4.73 -2.48
CA ASP A 57 23.34 -5.57 -2.53
C ASP A 57 22.05 -4.74 -2.64
N GLY A 58 22.16 -3.42 -2.80
CA GLY A 58 21.02 -2.51 -2.95
C GLY A 58 20.07 -2.52 -1.74
N GLN A 59 20.59 -2.78 -0.55
CA GLN A 59 19.78 -2.92 0.66
C GLN A 59 19.43 -1.55 1.26
N ALA A 60 18.38 -1.52 2.09
CA ALA A 60 18.05 -0.33 2.86
C ALA A 60 18.96 -0.21 4.10
N PHE A 61 19.43 0.99 4.43
CA PHE A 61 20.28 1.21 5.62
C PHE A 61 19.61 0.78 6.92
N GLN A 62 18.28 0.77 6.99
CA GLN A 62 17.52 0.33 8.16
C GLN A 62 17.75 -1.16 8.49
N LEU A 63 18.17 -1.96 7.51
CA LEU A 63 18.40 -3.40 7.67
C LEU A 63 19.45 -3.71 8.75
N VAL A 64 20.42 -2.82 8.96
CA VAL A 64 21.52 -3.07 9.92
C VAL A 64 21.06 -2.89 11.38
N ASN A 65 19.88 -2.29 11.58
CA ASN A 65 19.29 -2.01 12.89
C ASN A 65 18.08 -2.91 13.21
N ILE A 66 17.73 -3.86 12.34
CA ILE A 66 16.65 -4.81 12.65
C ILE A 66 17.18 -5.94 13.55
N PHE A 67 16.31 -6.40 14.45
CA PHE A 67 16.64 -7.44 15.42
C PHE A 67 17.22 -8.72 14.79
N GLY A 68 16.69 -9.13 13.63
CA GLY A 68 17.16 -10.30 12.90
C GLY A 68 18.62 -10.20 12.46
N PHE A 69 19.05 -9.03 11.97
CA PHE A 69 20.43 -8.80 11.55
C PHE A 69 21.39 -8.79 12.74
N ILE A 70 21.01 -8.12 13.83
CA ILE A 70 21.82 -8.08 15.05
C ILE A 70 22.06 -9.49 15.61
N ASN A 71 20.99 -10.30 15.69
CA ASN A 71 21.10 -11.68 16.14
C ASN A 71 22.00 -12.51 15.21
N LEU A 72 21.86 -12.37 13.89
CA LEU A 72 22.74 -13.04 12.93
C LEU A 72 24.21 -12.66 13.13
N ALA A 73 24.51 -11.37 13.26
CA ALA A 73 25.86 -10.88 13.48
C ALA A 73 26.47 -11.42 14.77
N GLU A 74 25.68 -11.48 15.86
CA GLU A 74 26.10 -12.05 17.13
C GLU A 74 26.38 -13.55 17.02
N GLN A 75 25.52 -14.31 16.34
CA GLN A 75 25.74 -15.74 16.11
C GLN A 75 27.01 -15.98 15.28
N LEU A 76 27.21 -15.24 14.19
CA LEU A 76 28.42 -15.33 13.37
C LEU A 76 29.69 -15.01 14.18
N PHE A 77 29.64 -13.96 15.01
CA PHE A 77 30.76 -13.60 15.88
C PHE A 77 31.08 -14.71 16.89
N ASN A 78 30.06 -15.30 17.53
CA ASN A 78 30.24 -16.39 18.47
C ASN A 78 30.74 -17.68 17.79
N SER A 79 30.23 -18.02 16.61
CA SER A 79 30.72 -19.14 15.80
C SER A 79 32.18 -18.91 15.37
N GLY A 80 32.54 -17.68 14.99
CA GLY A 80 33.91 -17.32 14.62
C GLY A 80 34.92 -17.56 15.75
N LYS A 81 34.52 -17.32 17.02
CA LYS A 81 35.37 -17.65 18.19
C LYS A 81 35.68 -19.13 18.28
N LEU A 82 34.71 -20.01 17.97
CA LEU A 82 34.90 -21.46 18.00
C LEU A 82 35.83 -21.96 16.89
N ILE A 83 35.87 -21.25 15.77
CA ILE A 83 36.61 -21.60 14.56
C ILE A 83 38.07 -21.10 14.58
N SER A 84 38.41 -20.20 15.50
CA SER A 84 39.69 -19.48 15.57
C SER A 84 40.97 -20.33 15.51
N SER A 85 40.87 -21.64 15.75
CA SER A 85 41.98 -22.61 15.63
C SER A 85 42.27 -23.12 14.21
N SER A 86 41.40 -22.85 13.22
CA SER A 86 41.53 -23.37 11.84
C SER A 86 41.88 -22.26 10.86
N PRO A 87 43.10 -22.22 10.30
CA PRO A 87 43.59 -21.06 9.54
C PRO A 87 42.97 -20.88 8.14
N ASN A 88 42.22 -21.85 7.62
CA ASN A 88 41.76 -21.85 6.21
C ASN A 88 40.26 -22.16 6.07
N ILE A 89 39.39 -21.50 6.83
CA ILE A 89 37.95 -21.63 6.62
C ILE A 89 37.46 -20.55 5.65
N HIS A 90 36.96 -20.98 4.49
CA HIS A 90 36.24 -20.10 3.57
C HIS A 90 34.82 -19.86 4.09
N ILE A 91 34.44 -18.59 4.24
CA ILE A 91 33.10 -18.17 4.71
C ILE A 91 31.98 -18.74 3.82
N ALA A 92 32.24 -18.88 2.52
CA ALA A 92 31.29 -19.49 1.58
C ALA A 92 30.89 -20.93 1.95
N ASN A 93 31.73 -21.65 2.71
CA ASN A 93 31.43 -23.00 3.19
C ASN A 93 30.61 -22.99 4.49
N ILE A 94 30.53 -21.86 5.19
CA ILE A 94 29.72 -21.67 6.40
C ILE A 94 28.32 -21.19 6.02
N LEU A 95 28.22 -20.32 5.01
CA LEU A 95 26.96 -19.79 4.53
C LEU A 95 26.20 -20.87 3.76
N THR A 96 25.02 -21.21 4.25
CA THR A 96 24.14 -22.15 3.55
C THR A 96 23.60 -21.51 2.27
N ASP A 97 23.47 -22.31 1.22
CA ASP A 97 22.83 -21.89 -0.03
C ASP A 97 21.40 -21.33 0.24
N PRO A 98 20.99 -20.24 -0.44
CA PRO A 98 19.67 -19.63 -0.24
C PRO A 98 18.51 -20.62 -0.35
N THR A 99 18.59 -21.60 -1.26
CA THR A 99 17.56 -22.62 -1.44
C THR A 99 17.38 -23.47 -0.18
N THR A 100 18.47 -23.78 0.51
CA THR A 100 18.45 -24.56 1.75
C THR A 100 17.90 -23.73 2.90
N VAL A 101 18.24 -22.43 2.97
CA VAL A 101 17.65 -21.51 3.97
C VAL A 101 16.15 -21.41 3.75
N ILE A 102 15.70 -21.20 2.52
CA ILE A 102 14.28 -21.17 2.14
C ILE A 102 13.59 -22.48 2.53
N ALA A 103 14.15 -23.63 2.17
CA ALA A 103 13.60 -24.94 2.54
C ALA A 103 13.47 -25.08 4.06
N SER A 104 14.49 -24.69 4.83
CA SER A 104 14.47 -24.77 6.30
C SER A 104 13.45 -23.85 6.98
N ILE A 105 13.22 -22.66 6.40
CA ILE A 105 12.20 -21.71 6.85
C ILE A 105 10.80 -22.24 6.55
N LEU A 106 10.64 -22.81 5.35
CA LEU A 106 9.38 -23.38 4.92
C LEU A 106 9.02 -24.62 5.76
N ASP A 107 9.94 -25.56 5.98
CA ASP A 107 9.64 -26.91 6.50
C ASP A 107 8.95 -26.99 7.87
N ASN A 108 9.28 -26.13 8.85
CA ASN A 108 9.04 -26.55 10.24
C ASN A 108 7.90 -25.86 11.00
N LYS A 109 7.43 -24.68 10.58
CA LYS A 109 6.31 -23.99 11.26
C LYS A 109 5.44 -23.21 10.30
N LEU A 110 6.07 -22.58 9.30
CA LEU A 110 5.35 -21.86 8.27
C LEU A 110 4.61 -22.82 7.34
N LEU A 111 5.18 -23.96 6.91
CA LEU A 111 4.42 -24.97 6.16
C LEU A 111 3.17 -25.42 6.90
N ALA A 112 3.25 -25.71 8.20
CA ALA A 112 2.09 -26.18 8.95
C ALA A 112 0.99 -25.11 9.09
N ILE A 113 1.37 -23.82 9.14
CA ILE A 113 0.45 -22.68 9.14
C ILE A 113 -0.09 -22.41 7.74
N TYR A 114 0.75 -22.46 6.70
CA TYR A 114 0.38 -22.28 5.29
C TYR A 114 -0.49 -23.43 4.76
N LEU A 115 -0.18 -24.67 5.15
CA LEU A 115 -0.98 -25.88 4.86
C LEU A 115 -2.30 -25.88 5.64
N ARG A 116 -2.39 -25.12 6.75
CA ARG A 116 -3.65 -24.88 7.46
C ARG A 116 -4.50 -23.82 6.79
N ILE A 117 -3.91 -22.89 6.04
CA ILE A 117 -4.68 -22.03 5.14
C ILE A 117 -5.20 -22.95 4.04
N GLY A 118 -6.49 -23.29 4.12
CA GLY A 118 -7.13 -24.15 3.14
C GLY A 118 -6.86 -23.59 1.73
N LYS A 119 -6.50 -24.47 0.81
CA LYS A 119 -6.27 -24.13 -0.60
C LYS A 119 -7.40 -23.25 -1.16
N ASP A 120 -8.63 -23.53 -0.75
CA ASP A 120 -9.82 -22.80 -1.18
C ASP A 120 -9.86 -21.37 -0.61
N LEU A 121 -9.40 -21.17 0.63
CA LEU A 121 -9.29 -19.83 1.22
C LEU A 121 -8.21 -19.01 0.50
N LEU A 122 -7.04 -19.61 0.24
CA LEU A 122 -5.97 -18.93 -0.49
C LEU A 122 -6.39 -18.60 -1.93
N THR A 123 -7.06 -19.55 -2.60
CA THR A 123 -7.60 -19.33 -3.95
C THR A 123 -8.62 -18.21 -3.95
N GLY A 124 -9.57 -18.21 -3.01
CA GLY A 124 -10.55 -17.13 -2.87
C GLY A 124 -9.91 -15.77 -2.56
N LEU A 125 -8.85 -15.73 -1.74
CA LEU A 125 -8.09 -14.49 -1.49
C LEU A 125 -7.38 -14.00 -2.76
N CYS A 126 -6.74 -14.90 -3.52
CA CYS A 126 -6.10 -14.53 -4.78
C CYS A 126 -7.11 -14.02 -5.81
N GLU A 127 -8.24 -14.70 -5.97
CA GLU A 127 -9.33 -14.28 -6.85
C GLU A 127 -9.89 -12.91 -6.45
N PHE A 128 -10.01 -12.66 -5.15
CA PHE A 128 -10.44 -11.36 -4.64
C PHE A 128 -9.39 -10.26 -4.89
N LEU A 129 -8.11 -10.53 -4.68
CA LEU A 129 -7.03 -9.57 -4.95
C LEU A 129 -6.93 -9.19 -6.43
N LEU A 130 -7.24 -10.11 -7.35
CA LEU A 130 -7.29 -9.81 -8.79
C LEU A 130 -8.33 -8.72 -9.13
N LEU A 131 -9.38 -8.56 -8.33
CA LEU A 131 -10.34 -7.47 -8.49
C LEU A 131 -9.67 -6.10 -8.21
N PHE A 132 -8.75 -6.03 -7.25
CA PHE A 132 -8.01 -4.81 -6.95
C PHE A 132 -7.03 -4.47 -8.06
N ASP A 133 -6.32 -5.47 -8.60
CA ASP A 133 -5.42 -5.24 -9.74
C ASP A 133 -6.19 -4.69 -10.95
N THR A 134 -7.38 -5.22 -11.21
CA THR A 134 -8.26 -4.70 -12.27
C THR A 134 -8.67 -3.25 -11.99
N VAL A 135 -9.04 -2.91 -10.75
CA VAL A 135 -9.40 -1.53 -10.38
C VAL A 135 -8.20 -0.59 -10.50
N LEU A 136 -7.03 -1.00 -10.03
CA LEU A 136 -5.80 -0.21 -10.07
C LEU A 136 -5.35 0.05 -11.51
N ASP A 137 -5.39 -0.96 -12.37
CA ASP A 137 -5.10 -0.81 -13.80
C ASP A 137 -6.01 0.25 -14.45
N ARG A 138 -7.32 0.15 -14.18
CA ARG A 138 -8.32 1.07 -14.74
C ARG A 138 -8.29 2.48 -14.15
N LEU A 139 -7.78 2.63 -12.93
CA LEU A 139 -7.56 3.92 -12.27
C LEU A 139 -6.18 4.50 -12.56
N SER A 140 -5.27 3.75 -13.19
CA SER A 140 -3.92 4.24 -13.55
C SER A 140 -3.84 4.76 -14.99
N ASP A 141 -4.95 4.71 -15.73
CA ASP A 141 -5.05 5.20 -17.10
C ASP A 141 -4.89 6.74 -17.16
N ASN A 142 -3.73 7.20 -17.61
CA ASN A 142 -3.41 8.63 -17.75
C ASN A 142 -4.02 9.27 -19.00
N GLU A 143 -4.56 8.48 -19.93
CA GLU A 143 -5.11 8.99 -21.19
C GLU A 143 -6.53 9.54 -21.02
N ARG A 144 -7.22 9.17 -19.94
CA ARG A 144 -8.63 9.51 -19.71
C ARG A 144 -8.84 10.09 -18.31
N PRO A 145 -9.83 11.00 -18.11
CA PRO A 145 -10.19 11.43 -16.77
C PRO A 145 -10.71 10.26 -15.93
N ILE A 146 -9.96 9.84 -14.92
CA ILE A 146 -10.27 8.67 -14.06
C ILE A 146 -11.13 8.99 -12.84
N LEU A 147 -11.19 10.27 -12.42
CA LEU A 147 -11.73 10.65 -11.11
C LEU A 147 -13.21 10.27 -10.90
N HIS A 148 -14.01 10.30 -11.99
CA HIS A 148 -15.42 9.91 -11.97
C HIS A 148 -15.65 8.40 -11.77
N ARG A 149 -14.60 7.58 -11.93
CA ARG A 149 -14.67 6.12 -11.82
C ARG A 149 -14.40 5.62 -10.40
N VAL A 150 -13.74 6.42 -9.57
CA VAL A 150 -13.29 6.01 -8.23
C VAL A 150 -14.47 5.57 -7.36
N LEU A 151 -15.59 6.32 -7.38
CA LEU A 151 -16.80 5.94 -6.64
C LEU A 151 -17.39 4.61 -7.15
N LEU A 152 -17.44 4.44 -8.49
CA LEU A 152 -17.97 3.21 -9.10
C LEU A 152 -17.13 1.99 -8.73
N PHE A 153 -15.80 2.11 -8.78
CA PHE A 153 -14.93 0.99 -8.44
C PHE A 153 -14.93 0.67 -6.94
N LYS A 154 -15.05 1.69 -6.07
CA LYS A 154 -15.28 1.46 -4.64
C LYS A 154 -16.57 0.65 -4.44
N GLN A 155 -17.68 1.06 -5.08
CA GLN A 155 -18.95 0.36 -4.98
C GLN A 155 -18.89 -1.06 -5.57
N PHE A 156 -18.22 -1.23 -6.70
CA PHE A 156 -17.99 -2.53 -7.33
C PHE A 156 -17.29 -3.51 -6.37
N LEU A 157 -16.23 -3.07 -5.69
CA LEU A 157 -15.51 -3.90 -4.72
C LEU A 157 -16.38 -4.21 -3.49
N ILE A 158 -17.17 -3.25 -2.99
CA ILE A 158 -18.12 -3.48 -1.90
C ILE A 158 -19.14 -4.55 -2.29
N ASN A 159 -19.77 -4.42 -3.46
CA ASN A 159 -20.76 -5.39 -3.96
C ASN A 159 -20.13 -6.78 -4.10
N LYS A 160 -18.89 -6.87 -4.58
CA LYS A 160 -18.16 -8.15 -4.68
C LYS A 160 -17.84 -8.77 -3.31
N CYS A 161 -17.74 -7.98 -2.26
CA CYS A 161 -17.63 -8.48 -0.88
C CYS A 161 -18.97 -8.98 -0.31
N GLU A 162 -20.12 -8.50 -0.81
CA GLU A 162 -21.47 -8.82 -0.27
C GLU A 162 -22.08 -10.09 -0.85
N ILE A 163 -21.69 -10.50 -2.08
CA ILE A 163 -22.31 -11.63 -2.80
C ILE A 163 -22.07 -13.01 -2.12
N ASN A 164 -21.18 -13.10 -1.12
CA ASN A 164 -20.86 -14.34 -0.41
C ASN A 164 -21.39 -14.35 1.04
N ASP A 165 -22.68 -14.07 1.23
CA ASP A 165 -23.31 -13.93 2.55
C ASP A 165 -23.28 -15.23 3.40
N ASP A 166 -23.14 -16.39 2.75
CA ASP A 166 -23.14 -17.70 3.42
C ASP A 166 -21.83 -18.03 4.14
N GLU A 167 -20.68 -17.40 3.83
CA GLU A 167 -19.40 -17.86 4.39
C GLU A 167 -18.38 -16.75 4.66
N LYS A 168 -17.96 -16.70 5.94
CA LYS A 168 -16.73 -16.11 6.52
C LYS A 168 -16.84 -14.66 7.00
N GLU A 169 -16.74 -14.53 8.32
CA GLU A 169 -16.59 -13.28 9.07
C GLU A 169 -15.45 -12.37 8.52
N ASP A 170 -14.46 -12.98 7.88
CA ASP A 170 -13.36 -12.30 7.19
C ASP A 170 -13.85 -11.36 6.06
N SER A 171 -14.85 -11.76 5.27
CA SER A 171 -15.41 -10.94 4.18
C SER A 171 -16.10 -9.68 4.72
N LYS A 172 -16.79 -9.81 5.86
CA LYS A 172 -17.42 -8.67 6.55
C LYS A 172 -16.38 -7.71 7.09
N HIS A 173 -15.30 -8.23 7.68
CA HIS A 173 -14.20 -7.40 8.16
C HIS A 173 -13.50 -6.66 7.01
N LEU A 174 -13.33 -7.31 5.87
CA LEU A 174 -12.72 -6.71 4.69
C LEU A 174 -13.59 -5.61 4.06
N ASN A 175 -14.90 -5.85 3.90
CA ASN A 175 -15.85 -4.84 3.46
C ASN A 175 -15.82 -3.63 4.40
N LYS A 176 -15.92 -3.85 5.71
CA LYS A 176 -15.83 -2.79 6.71
C LYS A 176 -14.55 -1.96 6.55
N ARG A 177 -13.38 -2.62 6.46
CA ARG A 177 -12.11 -1.92 6.25
C ARG A 177 -12.10 -1.15 4.94
N LEU A 178 -12.63 -1.70 3.85
CA LEU A 178 -12.68 -1.03 2.55
C LEU A 178 -13.53 0.25 2.61
N VAL A 179 -14.69 0.19 3.26
CA VAL A 179 -15.58 1.33 3.45
C VAL A 179 -14.90 2.42 4.27
N GLU A 180 -14.26 2.05 5.37
CA GLU A 180 -13.60 2.95 6.34
C GLU A 180 -12.30 3.58 5.79
N THR A 181 -11.47 2.81 5.09
CA THR A 181 -10.14 3.27 4.64
C THR A 181 -10.17 4.00 3.30
N TRP A 182 -11.09 3.67 2.41
CA TRP A 182 -11.17 4.31 1.11
C TRP A 182 -12.03 5.58 1.17
N GLU A 183 -11.52 6.62 1.79
CA GLU A 183 -12.23 7.90 1.89
C GLU A 183 -12.39 8.56 0.51
N LEU A 184 -13.61 9.02 0.22
CA LEU A 184 -13.92 9.75 -1.01
C LEU A 184 -14.03 11.24 -0.71
N SER A 185 -13.21 12.02 -1.40
CA SER A 185 -13.31 13.48 -1.35
C SER A 185 -14.50 14.01 -2.18
N ASN A 186 -14.82 15.30 -1.99
CA ASN A 186 -15.90 15.95 -2.74
C ASN A 186 -15.65 15.96 -4.25
N GLU A 187 -14.38 16.01 -4.68
CA GLU A 187 -13.98 16.04 -6.09
C GLU A 187 -14.35 14.74 -6.80
N HIS A 188 -14.20 13.59 -6.14
CA HIS A 188 -14.63 12.28 -6.66
C HIS A 188 -16.14 12.25 -6.93
N LEU A 189 -16.92 12.78 -5.98
CA LEU A 189 -18.38 12.81 -6.05
C LEU A 189 -18.86 13.76 -7.15
N ILE A 190 -18.27 14.97 -7.22
CA ILE A 190 -18.57 15.94 -8.26
C ILE A 190 -18.21 15.38 -9.64
N ALA A 191 -17.02 14.78 -9.79
CA ALA A 191 -16.59 14.18 -11.05
C ALA A 191 -17.57 13.09 -11.52
N THR A 192 -18.06 12.26 -10.60
CA THR A 192 -19.08 11.24 -10.90
C THR A 192 -20.39 11.88 -11.36
N LEU A 193 -20.90 12.89 -10.65
CA LEU A 193 -22.17 13.55 -10.96
C LEU A 193 -22.18 14.36 -12.25
N VAL A 194 -21.01 14.85 -12.67
CA VAL A 194 -20.83 15.61 -13.91
C VAL A 194 -20.68 14.66 -15.10
N TYR A 195 -20.33 13.39 -14.87
CA TYR A 195 -20.18 12.42 -15.93
C TYR A 195 -21.55 12.09 -16.56
N PRO A 196 -21.76 12.29 -17.88
CA PRO A 196 -23.07 12.22 -18.52
C PRO A 196 -23.81 10.89 -18.28
N ASN A 197 -23.08 9.77 -18.32
CA ASN A 197 -23.66 8.44 -18.20
C ASN A 197 -23.95 8.03 -16.75
N LEU A 198 -23.53 8.82 -15.76
CA LEU A 198 -23.70 8.52 -14.32
C LEU A 198 -24.67 9.48 -13.63
N LYS A 199 -25.38 10.31 -14.40
CA LYS A 199 -26.34 11.28 -13.88
C LYS A 199 -27.47 10.66 -13.04
N TYR A 200 -27.77 9.38 -13.30
CA TYR A 200 -28.82 8.61 -12.60
C TYR A 200 -28.24 7.58 -11.62
N PHE A 201 -26.94 7.66 -11.32
CA PHE A 201 -26.31 6.74 -10.38
C PHE A 201 -26.74 7.11 -8.95
N HIS A 202 -27.78 6.44 -8.45
CA HIS A 202 -28.44 6.73 -7.16
C HIS A 202 -27.71 6.17 -5.92
N MET A 203 -26.57 5.49 -6.09
CA MET A 203 -25.80 4.85 -5.02
C MET A 203 -25.03 5.81 -4.10
N CYS A 204 -25.49 7.06 -3.96
CA CYS A 204 -24.92 7.95 -2.96
C CYS A 204 -25.42 7.49 -1.57
N PRO A 205 -24.55 7.07 -0.64
CA PRO A 205 -24.92 6.27 0.53
C PRO A 205 -25.85 6.99 1.54
N HIS A 206 -26.14 8.28 1.33
CA HIS A 206 -27.12 9.03 2.10
C HIS A 206 -27.84 10.06 1.23
N GLU A 207 -29.16 10.00 1.19
CA GLU A 207 -30.05 10.92 0.48
C GLU A 207 -29.80 12.39 0.87
N ARG A 208 -29.47 12.64 2.15
CA ARG A 208 -29.08 13.98 2.64
C ARG A 208 -27.80 14.51 2.00
N THR A 209 -26.81 13.64 1.79
CA THR A 209 -25.54 14.02 1.18
C THR A 209 -25.72 14.20 -0.33
N TYR A 210 -26.51 13.35 -0.97
CA TYR A 210 -26.88 13.53 -2.39
C TYR A 210 -27.52 14.90 -2.65
N ASN A 211 -28.52 15.29 -1.84
CA ASN A 211 -29.21 16.57 -2.01
C ASN A 211 -28.28 17.78 -1.80
N SER A 212 -27.35 17.71 -0.85
CA SER A 212 -26.35 18.77 -0.67
C SER A 212 -25.37 18.85 -1.85
N PHE A 213 -25.00 17.71 -2.44
CA PHE A 213 -24.15 17.65 -3.64
C PHE A 213 -24.86 18.15 -4.90
N VAL A 214 -26.11 17.77 -5.14
CA VAL A 214 -26.90 18.29 -6.26
C VAL A 214 -27.02 19.80 -6.17
N LYS A 215 -27.25 20.33 -4.95
CA LYS A 215 -27.25 21.78 -4.71
C LYS A 215 -25.90 22.42 -5.06
N ARG A 216 -24.78 21.83 -4.63
CA ARG A 216 -23.42 22.34 -4.91
C ARG A 216 -23.06 22.26 -6.39
N ARG A 217 -23.43 21.18 -7.08
CA ARG A 217 -23.30 21.04 -8.55
C ARG A 217 -24.05 22.13 -9.27
N ASN A 218 -25.31 22.37 -8.90
CA ASN A 218 -26.13 23.39 -9.54
C ASN A 218 -25.59 24.82 -9.29
N VAL A 219 -24.93 25.07 -8.14
CA VAL A 219 -24.18 26.31 -7.89
C VAL A 219 -22.97 26.40 -8.82
N LEU A 220 -22.15 25.35 -8.92
CA LEU A 220 -20.96 25.35 -9.78
C LEU A 220 -21.30 25.57 -11.27
N ILE A 221 -22.37 24.94 -11.75
CA ILE A 221 -22.89 25.12 -13.12
C ILE A 221 -23.37 26.56 -13.33
N ARG A 222 -24.03 27.15 -12.32
CA ARG A 222 -24.49 28.53 -12.38
C ARG A 222 -23.33 29.51 -12.43
N ASP A 223 -22.32 29.32 -11.59
CA ASP A 223 -21.16 30.21 -11.48
C ASP A 223 -20.26 30.16 -12.73
N THR A 224 -20.16 28.99 -13.37
CA THR A 224 -19.49 28.87 -14.67
C THR A 224 -20.31 29.51 -15.79
N SER A 225 -21.65 29.39 -15.75
CA SER A 225 -22.53 30.04 -16.74
C SER A 225 -22.50 31.58 -16.63
N THR A 226 -22.42 32.14 -15.42
CA THR A 226 -22.32 33.59 -15.21
C THR A 226 -20.93 34.13 -15.56
N ALA A 227 -19.85 33.37 -15.31
CA ALA A 227 -18.50 33.72 -15.78
C ALA A 227 -18.39 33.73 -17.32
N THR A 228 -19.23 32.98 -18.02
CA THR A 228 -19.25 32.95 -19.49
C THR A 228 -20.04 34.13 -20.07
N GLN A 229 -20.98 34.73 -19.32
CA GLN A 229 -21.79 35.86 -19.79
C GLN A 229 -21.10 37.23 -19.70
N THR A 230 -20.05 37.38 -18.88
CA THR A 230 -19.24 38.63 -18.84
C THR A 230 -18.18 38.71 -19.93
N SER A 231 -18.01 37.67 -20.74
CA SER A 231 -17.13 37.67 -21.92
C SER A 231 -17.96 37.87 -23.19
N SER A 232 -18.48 39.07 -23.38
CA SER A 232 -19.16 39.48 -24.61
C SER A 232 -18.13 40.01 -25.61
N CYS A 233 -17.65 39.16 -26.52
CA CYS A 233 -17.10 39.61 -27.80
C CYS A 233 -17.50 38.65 -28.94
N SER A 234 -18.55 39.07 -29.67
CA SER A 234 -18.84 38.89 -31.09
C SER A 234 -18.36 37.64 -31.86
N SER A 235 -19.36 36.81 -32.21
CA SER A 235 -19.69 36.26 -33.55
C SER A 235 -18.68 35.43 -34.38
N LEU A 236 -19.22 34.29 -34.86
CA LEU A 236 -18.96 33.51 -36.10
C LEU A 236 -18.39 32.08 -35.96
N LEU A 237 -19.11 31.18 -36.64
CA LEU A 237 -18.73 29.89 -37.27
C LEU A 237 -18.92 28.59 -36.48
N SER A 238 -19.95 27.86 -36.88
CA SER A 238 -20.24 26.42 -36.67
C SER A 238 -19.23 25.45 -37.32
N THR A 239 -18.02 25.92 -37.66
CA THR A 239 -16.93 25.11 -38.24
C THR A 239 -15.59 25.37 -37.54
N THR A 240 -15.58 26.19 -36.48
CA THR A 240 -14.34 26.62 -35.83
C THR A 240 -13.77 25.66 -34.79
N ARG A 241 -14.52 24.69 -34.25
CA ARG A 241 -13.98 23.85 -33.14
C ARG A 241 -12.83 22.93 -33.56
N LEU A 242 -12.88 22.32 -34.74
CA LEU A 242 -11.72 21.59 -35.27
C LEU A 242 -10.58 22.54 -35.65
N SER A 243 -10.90 23.71 -36.18
CA SER A 243 -9.92 24.75 -36.53
C SER A 243 -9.22 25.32 -35.28
N SER A 244 -9.90 25.50 -34.15
CA SER A 244 -9.29 26.03 -32.92
C SER A 244 -8.35 25.03 -32.27
N THR A 245 -8.67 23.72 -32.31
CA THR A 245 -7.77 22.68 -31.80
C THR A 245 -6.60 22.45 -32.77
N LYS A 246 -6.84 22.50 -34.09
CA LYS A 246 -5.78 22.47 -35.13
C LYS A 246 -4.86 23.68 -34.99
N ASN A 247 -5.38 24.89 -34.85
CA ASN A 247 -4.60 26.12 -34.68
C ASN A 247 -3.87 26.18 -33.32
N LEU A 248 -4.42 25.60 -32.25
CA LEU A 248 -3.73 25.50 -30.96
C LEU A 248 -2.55 24.52 -31.05
N LEU A 249 -2.74 23.36 -31.69
CA LEU A 249 -1.67 22.39 -31.93
C LEU A 249 -0.59 22.94 -32.87
N VAL A 250 -0.98 23.65 -33.93
CA VAL A 250 -0.07 24.33 -34.85
C VAL A 250 0.66 25.50 -34.16
N GLN A 251 0.01 26.30 -33.28
CA GLN A 251 0.68 27.38 -32.53
C GLN A 251 1.63 26.88 -31.44
N ILE A 252 1.32 25.76 -30.79
CA ILE A 252 2.23 25.10 -29.84
C ILE A 252 3.49 24.64 -30.57
N TYR A 253 3.38 24.30 -31.86
CA TYR A 253 4.47 23.73 -32.66
C TYR A 253 5.22 24.72 -33.56
N ASP A 254 4.58 25.82 -33.99
CA ASP A 254 5.19 26.94 -34.74
C ASP A 254 6.31 27.64 -33.95
N LYS A 255 6.48 27.30 -32.67
CA LYS A 255 7.64 27.70 -31.85
C LYS A 255 8.90 26.88 -32.11
N SER A 256 8.90 25.84 -32.96
CA SER A 256 10.07 24.95 -33.04
C SER A 256 10.41 24.30 -34.39
N SER A 257 9.86 24.66 -35.55
CA SER A 257 10.25 23.96 -36.79
C SER A 257 10.14 24.80 -38.08
N THR A 258 10.94 24.41 -39.08
CA THR A 258 11.03 25.05 -40.42
C THR A 258 9.90 24.58 -41.35
N ASN A 259 9.50 25.46 -42.28
CA ASN A 259 8.30 25.34 -43.15
C ASN A 259 8.11 24.01 -43.93
N LYS A 260 9.12 23.15 -44.03
CA LYS A 260 9.03 21.89 -44.79
C LYS A 260 8.45 20.72 -43.98
N GLU A 261 8.54 20.76 -42.65
CA GLU A 261 7.97 19.73 -41.75
C GLU A 261 6.48 19.98 -41.45
N LYS A 262 6.03 21.23 -41.60
CA LYS A 262 4.66 21.64 -41.29
C LYS A 262 3.60 20.95 -42.17
N SER A 263 3.85 20.78 -43.47
CA SER A 263 2.83 20.19 -44.37
C SER A 263 2.69 18.67 -44.23
N VAL A 264 3.74 17.96 -43.81
CA VAL A 264 3.70 16.51 -43.58
C VAL A 264 2.88 16.22 -42.32
N ILE A 265 3.09 17.02 -41.26
CA ILE A 265 2.41 16.86 -39.97
C ILE A 265 0.93 17.30 -40.06
N GLU A 266 0.62 18.35 -40.82
CA GLU A 266 -0.78 18.74 -41.06
C GLU A 266 -1.57 17.63 -41.74
N GLN A 267 -0.95 16.90 -42.67
CA GLN A 267 -1.55 15.75 -43.34
C GLN A 267 -1.76 14.56 -42.37
N GLU A 268 -0.78 14.27 -41.53
CA GLU A 268 -0.82 13.18 -40.56
C GLU A 268 -1.88 13.40 -39.45
N ILE A 269 -2.07 14.64 -39.02
CA ILE A 269 -3.14 15.03 -38.09
C ILE A 269 -4.52 14.88 -38.75
N GLU A 270 -4.65 15.26 -40.02
CA GLU A 270 -5.89 15.12 -40.79
C GLU A 270 -6.29 13.65 -40.95
N ASP A 271 -5.31 12.78 -41.23
CA ASP A 271 -5.51 11.33 -41.37
C ASP A 271 -5.83 10.66 -40.03
N TYR A 272 -5.19 11.08 -38.94
CA TYR A 272 -5.50 10.62 -37.58
C TYR A 272 -6.95 10.93 -37.19
N LEU A 273 -7.39 12.17 -37.43
CA LEU A 273 -8.76 12.60 -37.10
C LEU A 273 -9.81 11.87 -37.95
N LYS A 274 -9.52 11.59 -39.22
CA LYS A 274 -10.39 10.77 -40.07
C LYS A 274 -10.47 9.32 -39.58
N SER A 275 -9.34 8.73 -39.15
CA SER A 275 -9.32 7.35 -38.61
C SER A 275 -10.09 7.21 -37.29
N LYS A 276 -10.12 8.28 -36.47
CA LYS A 276 -10.89 8.31 -35.22
C LYS A 276 -12.38 8.46 -35.47
N SER A 277 -12.78 9.22 -36.49
CA SER A 277 -14.20 9.40 -36.84
C SER A 277 -14.88 8.11 -37.29
N SER A 278 -14.16 7.15 -37.86
CA SER A 278 -14.70 5.84 -38.27
C SER A 278 -14.82 4.82 -37.13
N LEU A 279 -14.37 5.17 -35.91
CA LEU A 279 -14.28 4.25 -34.77
C LEU A 279 -15.36 4.52 -33.70
N TYR A 280 -16.23 5.50 -33.91
CA TYR A 280 -17.26 5.92 -32.95
C TYR A 280 -18.64 5.27 -33.14
N ASP A 281 -18.83 4.43 -34.17
CA ASP A 281 -20.11 3.73 -34.37
C ASP A 281 -20.23 2.37 -33.62
N GLU A 282 -19.19 1.89 -32.91
CA GLU A 282 -19.18 0.51 -32.33
C GLU A 282 -18.87 0.38 -30.82
N LYS A 283 -18.82 1.45 -30.00
CA LYS A 283 -18.42 1.32 -28.56
C LYS A 283 -19.42 1.82 -27.53
N ASN A 284 -20.60 1.20 -27.48
CA ASN A 284 -21.50 1.29 -26.32
C ASN A 284 -21.33 0.13 -25.30
N ASP A 285 -20.48 -0.86 -25.58
CA ASP A 285 -20.36 -2.06 -24.72
C ASP A 285 -19.44 -1.90 -23.49
N GLU A 286 -18.54 -0.89 -23.47
CA GLU A 286 -17.50 -0.75 -22.43
C GLU A 286 -18.09 -0.38 -21.03
N TYR A 287 -19.30 0.15 -20.98
CA TYR A 287 -20.01 0.45 -19.72
C TYR A 287 -20.95 -0.70 -19.28
N SER A 288 -21.31 -1.63 -20.16
CA SER A 288 -22.25 -2.70 -19.82
C SER A 288 -21.67 -3.63 -18.76
N CYS A 289 -20.41 -4.09 -18.86
CA CYS A 289 -19.86 -5.06 -17.89
C CYS A 289 -19.72 -4.51 -16.46
N VAL A 290 -19.37 -3.23 -16.29
CA VAL A 290 -19.26 -2.61 -14.96
C VAL A 290 -20.64 -2.29 -14.39
N LEU A 291 -21.56 -1.82 -15.22
CA LEU A 291 -22.94 -1.56 -14.79
C LEU A 291 -23.70 -2.87 -14.51
N GLU A 292 -23.52 -3.92 -15.30
CA GLU A 292 -24.09 -5.26 -15.08
C GLU A 292 -23.62 -5.83 -13.73
N GLY A 293 -22.34 -5.70 -13.39
CA GLY A 293 -21.84 -6.11 -12.08
C GLY A 293 -22.36 -5.29 -10.90
N ILE A 294 -22.81 -4.05 -11.14
CA ILE A 294 -23.41 -3.17 -10.11
C ILE A 294 -24.93 -3.41 -9.98
N PHE A 295 -25.61 -3.76 -11.07
CA PHE A 295 -27.08 -3.91 -11.12
C PHE A 295 -27.58 -5.36 -11.01
N GLN A 296 -26.71 -6.37 -10.94
CA GLN A 296 -27.08 -7.78 -10.72
C GLN A 296 -27.30 -8.20 -9.26
N VAL A 297 -27.49 -7.23 -8.35
CA VAL A 297 -27.86 -7.46 -6.93
C VAL A 297 -29.31 -7.07 -6.69
#